data_AF-A0A376P5C4-F1
#
_entry.id   AF-A0A376P5C4-F1
#
_cell.length_a   1.000
_cell.length_b   1.000
_cell.length_c   1.000
_cell.angle_alpha   90.00
_cell.angle_beta   90.00
_cell.angle_gamma   90.00
#
_symmetry.space_group_name_H-M   'P 1'
#
loop_
_entity.id
_entity.type
_entity.pdbx_description
1 polymer ?
#
loop_
_entity_poly.entity_id
_entity_poly.type
_entity_poly.pdbx_seq_one_letter_code
_entity_poly.pdbx_strand_id
1 'polypeptide(L)'
;MIVLARDNGDPLLDLPWQITRQQLTVSDGRWSWPYAGFPLSGRLGVKVDNWQAGLENALISGRLSVLTQGQAGKGNAGAKFWPQEN
;
A
#
# COMPACT_ATOMS: atom_id res chain seq x y z
N MET A 1 -6.10 3.61 9.23
CA MET A 1 -6.18 2.32 9.96
C MET A 1 -4.78 1.84 10.22
N ILE A 2 -4.51 1.31 11.41
CA ILE A 2 -3.18 0.82 11.82
C ILE A 2 -3.31 -0.65 12.24
N VAL A 3 -2.40 -1.51 11.78
CA VAL A 3 -2.22 -2.90 12.20
C VAL A 3 -0.86 -3.04 12.84
N LEU A 4 -0.82 -3.53 14.07
CA LEU A 4 0.40 -3.66 14.87
C LEU A 4 0.97 -5.09 14.78
N ALA A 5 2.29 -5.21 14.89
CA ALA A 5 2.94 -6.49 15.12
C ALA A 5 2.57 -7.01 16.51
N ARG A 6 2.27 -8.31 16.62
CA ARG A 6 1.87 -8.94 17.89
C ARG A 6 2.93 -8.80 19.00
N ASP A 7 4.20 -8.69 18.62
CA ASP A 7 5.31 -8.83 19.58
C ASP A 7 6.18 -7.58 19.78
N ASN A 8 6.07 -6.54 18.93
CA ASN A 8 7.07 -5.45 18.90
C ASN A 8 6.52 -4.01 18.83
N GLY A 9 5.20 -3.81 18.89
CA GLY A 9 4.59 -2.47 18.93
C GLY A 9 4.70 -1.62 17.65
N ASP A 10 5.57 -1.98 16.70
CA ASP A 10 5.68 -1.33 15.41
C ASP A 10 4.50 -1.68 14.49
N PRO A 11 3.95 -0.72 13.73
CA PRO A 11 2.87 -0.99 12.78
C PRO A 11 3.38 -1.81 11.60
N LEU A 12 2.81 -2.99 11.39
CA LEU A 12 2.97 -3.78 10.17
C LEU A 12 2.33 -3.07 8.97
N LEU A 13 1.26 -2.32 9.25
CA LEU A 13 0.51 -1.61 8.24
C LEU A 13 -0.08 -0.33 8.85
N ASP A 14 0.18 0.80 8.21
CA ASP A 14 -0.45 2.08 8.54
C ASP A 14 -0.97 2.70 7.24
N LEU A 15 -2.28 2.61 7.04
CA LEU A 15 -2.96 3.13 5.86
C LEU A 15 -3.85 4.30 6.29
N PRO A 16 -3.37 5.54 6.19
CA PRO A 16 -4.22 6.71 6.31
C PRO A 16 -5.08 6.77 5.04
N TRP A 17 -6.35 6.41 5.21
CA TRP A 17 -7.32 6.38 4.13
C TRP A 17 -8.32 7.52 4.29
N GLN A 18 -8.82 8.01 3.16
CA GLN A 18 -9.90 8.98 3.08
C GLN A 18 -10.94 8.46 2.11
N ILE A 19 -12.22 8.67 2.43
CA ILE A 19 -13.33 8.26 1.57
C ILE A 19 -14.27 9.43 1.33
N THR A 20 -14.68 9.58 0.08
CA THR A 20 -15.75 10.46 -0.39
C THR A 20 -16.73 9.64 -1.21
N ARG A 21 -17.83 10.26 -1.67
CA ARG A 21 -18.80 9.54 -2.50
C ARG A 21 -18.21 9.07 -3.83
N GLN A 22 -17.24 9.81 -4.38
CA GLN A 22 -16.66 9.49 -5.68
C GLN A 22 -15.32 8.78 -5.56
N GLN A 23 -14.63 8.85 -4.42
CA GLN A 23 -13.24 8.43 -4.33
C GLN A 23 -12.89 7.79 -2.99
N LEU A 24 -12.08 6.74 -3.03
CA LEU A 24 -11.33 6.22 -1.90
C LEU A 24 -9.84 6.46 -2.18
N THR A 25 -9.12 7.07 -1.24
CA THR A 25 -7.67 7.25 -1.33
C THR A 25 -6.97 6.67 -0.13
N VAL A 26 -5.80 6.09 -0.37
CA VAL A 26 -4.79 5.78 0.64
C VAL A 26 -3.54 6.54 0.23
N SER A 27 -3.16 7.53 1.03
CA SER A 27 -2.07 8.44 0.71
C SER A 27 -0.92 8.20 1.66
N ASP A 28 0.25 7.85 1.15
CA ASP A 28 1.45 7.60 1.97
C ASP A 28 1.29 6.44 2.98
N GLY A 29 0.55 5.39 2.59
CA GLY A 29 0.46 4.17 3.38
C GLY A 29 1.84 3.56 3.60
N ARG A 30 2.09 3.10 4.83
CA ARG A 30 3.35 2.49 5.24
C ARG A 30 3.10 1.03 5.56
N TRP A 31 4.03 0.18 5.17
CA TRP A 31 3.98 -1.23 5.51
C TRP A 31 5.36 -1.73 5.90
N SER A 32 5.37 -2.71 6.79
CA SER A 32 6.56 -3.37 7.31
C SER A 32 6.25 -4.85 7.53
N TRP A 33 7.12 -5.71 7.04
CA TRP A 33 7.01 -7.16 7.17
C TRP A 33 8.35 -7.73 7.64
N PRO A 34 8.52 -7.91 8.97
CA PRO A 34 9.78 -8.34 9.55
C PRO A 34 9.99 -9.87 9.50
N TYR A 35 8.96 -10.63 9.15
CA TYR A 35 8.95 -12.10 9.28
C TYR A 35 9.48 -12.85 8.05
N ALA A 36 9.88 -12.13 7.00
CA ALA A 36 10.60 -12.75 5.88
C ALA A 36 12.06 -13.04 6.27
N GLY A 37 12.78 -13.86 5.50
CA GLY A 37 14.22 -14.14 5.74
C GLY A 37 15.11 -12.88 5.74
N PHE A 38 14.57 -11.74 5.30
CA PHE A 38 15.11 -10.39 5.45
C PHE A 38 13.92 -9.42 5.63
N PRO A 39 14.06 -8.35 6.43
CA PRO A 39 12.97 -7.40 6.64
C PRO A 39 12.59 -6.69 5.34
N LEU A 40 11.29 -6.67 5.08
CA LEU A 40 10.67 -5.96 3.97
C LEU A 40 9.90 -4.76 4.51
N SER A 41 9.91 -3.65 3.79
CA SER A 41 9.09 -2.49 4.14
C SER A 41 8.76 -1.68 2.90
N GLY A 42 7.91 -0.67 3.00
CA GLY A 42 7.70 0.21 1.87
C GLY A 42 6.56 1.18 2.02
N ARG A 43 6.15 1.74 0.87
CA ARG A 43 5.07 2.71 0.76
C ARG A 43 4.01 2.19 -0.20
N LEU A 44 2.75 2.44 0.12
CA LEU A 44 1.60 2.14 -0.70
C LEU A 44 0.77 3.40 -0.90
N GLY A 45 0.44 3.70 -2.15
CA GLY A 45 -0.58 4.68 -2.50
C GLY A 45 -1.62 4.03 -3.37
N VAL A 46 -2.89 4.16 -3.01
CA VAL A 46 -4.02 3.61 -3.79
C VAL A 46 -5.07 4.69 -3.95
N LYS A 47 -5.65 4.76 -5.14
CA LYS A 47 -6.79 5.61 -5.43
C LYS A 47 -7.80 4.81 -6.23
N VAL A 48 -9.03 4.81 -5.73
CA VAL A 48 -10.18 4.19 -6.38
C VAL A 48 -11.19 5.29 -6.68
N ASP A 49 -11.45 5.54 -7.95
CA ASP A 49 -12.49 6.46 -8.39
C ASP A 49 -13.77 5.71 -8.77
N ASN A 50 -14.90 6.41 -8.68
CA ASN A 50 -16.22 5.94 -9.11
C ASN A 50 -16.73 4.66 -8.42
N TRP A 51 -16.24 4.37 -7.22
CA TRP A 51 -16.57 3.14 -6.48
C TRP A 51 -18.07 3.01 -6.12
N GLN A 52 -18.80 4.12 -6.02
CA GLN A 52 -20.25 4.10 -5.74
C GLN A 52 -21.10 3.69 -6.94
N ALA A 53 -20.57 3.76 -8.17
CA ALA A 53 -21.27 3.30 -9.36
C ALA A 53 -21.16 1.78 -9.58
N GLY A 54 -20.62 1.04 -8.62
CA GLY A 54 -20.31 -0.39 -8.71
C GLY A 54 -18.81 -0.64 -8.84
N LEU A 55 -18.34 -1.78 -8.33
CA LEU A 55 -16.93 -2.16 -8.40
C LEU A 55 -16.49 -2.40 -9.85
N GLU A 56 -17.42 -2.77 -10.74
CA GLU A 56 -17.15 -2.91 -12.18
C GLU A 56 -16.80 -1.58 -12.86
N ASN A 57 -17.27 -0.45 -12.31
CA ASN A 57 -17.03 0.89 -12.83
C ASN A 57 -15.92 1.62 -12.05
N ALA A 58 -15.33 0.94 -11.06
CA ALA A 58 -14.33 1.52 -10.18
C ALA A 58 -12.96 1.52 -10.86
N LEU A 59 -12.36 2.71 -10.99
CA LEU A 59 -11.04 2.85 -11.57
C LEU A 59 -9.98 2.79 -10.48
N ILE A 60 -9.23 1.69 -10.44
CA ILE A 60 -8.21 1.44 -9.44
C ILE A 60 -6.84 1.83 -9.99
N SER A 61 -6.16 2.74 -9.31
CA SER A 61 -4.80 3.17 -9.62
C SER A 61 -3.94 3.18 -8.35
N GLY A 62 -2.63 3.08 -8.52
CA GLY A 62 -1.75 3.16 -7.36
C GLY A 62 -0.27 2.92 -7.64
N ARG A 63 0.47 2.96 -6.54
CA ARG A 63 1.90 2.71 -6.47
C ARG A 63 2.22 1.87 -5.26
N LEU A 64 3.12 0.92 -5.43
CA LEU A 64 3.72 0.15 -4.36
C LEU A 64 5.23 0.29 -4.47
N SER A 65 5.89 0.57 -3.35
CA SER A 65 7.34 0.42 -3.24
C SER A 65 7.66 -0.67 -2.24
N VAL A 66 8.75 -1.39 -2.51
CA VAL A 66 9.30 -2.47 -1.70
C VAL A 66 10.76 -2.13 -1.43
N LEU A 67 11.09 -1.99 -0.17
CA LEU A 67 12.41 -1.79 0.38
C LEU A 67 12.83 -3.09 1.05
N THR A 68 14.00 -3.58 0.65
CA THR A 68 14.64 -4.74 1.23
C THR A 68 15.90 -4.29 1.95
N GLN A 69 16.18 -4.85 3.12
CA GLN A 69 17.43 -4.58 3.84
C GLN A 69 18.11 -5.90 4.20
N GLY A 70 19.13 -6.26 3.43
CA GLY A 70 19.94 -7.47 3.63
C GLY A 70 21.38 -7.14 4.02
N GLN A 71 22.17 -8.18 4.32
CA GLN A 71 23.59 -8.05 4.65
C GLN A 71 24.41 -7.36 3.53
N ALA A 72 23.98 -7.49 2.27
CA ALA A 72 24.63 -6.91 1.09
C ALA A 72 24.17 -5.47 0.73
N GLY A 73 23.23 -4.88 1.49
CA GLY A 73 22.76 -3.51 1.27
C GLY A 73 21.24 -3.34 1.21
N LYS A 74 20.81 -2.12 0.84
CA LYS A 74 19.39 -1.74 0.70
C LYS A 74 18.99 -1.77 -0.77
N GLY A 75 17.92 -2.49 -1.10
CA GLY A 75 17.31 -2.50 -2.44
C GLY A 75 15.94 -1.83 -2.43
N ASN A 76 15.58 -1.09 -3.49
CA ASN A 76 14.26 -0.49 -3.66
C ASN A 76 13.66 -0.91 -5.01
N ALA A 77 12.48 -1.50 -4.97
CA ALA A 77 11.70 -1.83 -6.16
C ALA A 77 10.36 -1.07 -6.11
N GLY A 78 9.94 -0.52 -7.24
CA GLY A 78 8.68 0.20 -7.36
C GLY A 78 7.79 -0.40 -8.44
N ALA A 79 6.51 -0.56 -8.14
CA ALA A 79 5.48 -0.93 -9.09
C ALA A 79 4.42 0.18 -9.15
N LYS A 80 3.94 0.50 -10.34
CA LYS A 80 2.76 1.34 -10.56
C LYS A 80 1.73 0.53 -11.30
N PHE A 81 0.47 0.66 -10.89
CA PHE A 81 -0.65 0.05 -11.59
C PHE A 81 -1.65 1.15 -11.94
N TRP A 82 -2.21 1.02 -13.13
CA TRP A 82 -3.15 1.96 -13.72
C TRP A 82 -4.44 1.22 -14.06
N PRO A 83 -5.59 1.91 -14.05
CA PRO A 83 -6.84 1.29 -14.42
C PRO A 83 -6.74 0.82 -15.86
N GLN A 84 -7.25 -0.38 -16.13
CA GLN A 84 -7.43 -0.85 -17.49
C GLN A 84 -8.69 -0.16 -18.03
N GLU A 85 -8.56 0.56 -19.13
CA GLU A 85 -9.70 1.00 -19.93
C GLU A 85 -10.29 -0.27 -20.56
N ASN A 86 -11.57 -0.53 -20.32
CA ASN A 86 -12.27 -1.72 -20.80
C ASN A 86 -12.89 -1.47 -22.17
#